data_AF-A0A0M0LJB0-F1
#
_entry.id   AF-A0A0M0LJB0-F1
#
_cell.length_a   1.000
_cell.length_b   1.000
_cell.length_c   1.000
_cell.angle_alpha   90.00
_cell.angle_beta   90.00
_cell.angle_gamma   90.00
#
_symmetry.space_group_name_H-M   'P 1'
#
loop_
_entity.id
_entity.type
_entity.pdbx_description
1 polymer ?
#
loop_
_entity_poly.entity_id
_entity_poly.type
_entity_poly.pdbx_seq_one_letter_code
_entity_poly.pdbx_strand_id
1 'polypeptide(L)'
;MPDLLLVLFLLNLSLFLLHEMDAIRRSEWRLFIVLKDMEDSKAYKAFTFIHLFLYVIILSLLFSDYQTIVFWFLDIFFIIHAILHLFFEKHPRNGFKNTFSRLIIYPMGILAVIHLLFLINT
;
A
#
# COMPACT_ATOMS: atom_id res chain seq x y z
N MET A 1 -17.77 -2.45 -19.99
CA MET A 1 -17.73 -2.32 -18.52
C MET A 1 -16.44 -2.95 -18.05
N PRO A 2 -15.74 -2.38 -17.04
CA PRO A 2 -14.57 -3.05 -16.49
C PRO A 2 -14.96 -4.44 -15.98
N ASP A 3 -14.11 -5.43 -16.21
CA ASP A 3 -14.35 -6.76 -15.65
C ASP A 3 -14.21 -6.75 -14.12
N LEU A 4 -14.74 -7.79 -13.47
CA LEU A 4 -14.73 -7.90 -12.01
C LEU A 4 -13.30 -7.88 -11.45
N LEU A 5 -12.34 -8.47 -12.18
CA LEU A 5 -10.95 -8.55 -11.78
C LEU A 5 -10.35 -7.15 -11.66
N LEU A 6 -10.51 -6.32 -12.69
CA LEU A 6 -10.06 -4.93 -12.69
C LEU A 6 -10.74 -4.10 -11.57
N VAL A 7 -12.04 -4.29 -11.33
CA VAL A 7 -12.74 -3.56 -10.26
C VAL A 7 -12.19 -3.95 -8.87
N LEU A 8 -11.96 -5.24 -8.63
CA LEU A 8 -11.36 -5.73 -7.39
C LEU A 8 -9.95 -5.18 -7.20
N PHE A 9 -9.15 -5.18 -8.26
CA PHE A 9 -7.80 -4.60 -8.23
C PHE A 9 -7.83 -3.11 -7.89
N LEU A 10 -8.68 -2.34 -8.57
CA LEU A 10 -8.77 -0.89 -8.38
C LEU A 10 -9.28 -0.52 -6.99
N LEU A 11 -10.20 -1.30 -6.42
CA LEU A 11 -10.60 -1.15 -5.03
C LEU A 11 -9.42 -1.38 -4.08
N ASN A 12 -8.63 -2.42 -4.34
CA ASN A 12 -7.47 -2.76 -3.53
C ASN A 12 -6.37 -1.69 -3.61
N LEU A 13 -6.04 -1.24 -4.82
CA LEU A 13 -5.14 -0.11 -5.06
C LEU A 13 -5.64 1.16 -4.37
N SER A 14 -6.94 1.42 -4.37
CA SER A 14 -7.52 2.58 -3.68
C SER A 14 -7.35 2.50 -2.16
N LEU A 15 -7.47 1.30 -1.56
CA LEU A 15 -7.17 1.10 -0.13
C LEU A 15 -5.70 1.37 0.17
N PHE A 16 -4.79 0.94 -0.70
CA PHE A 16 -3.37 1.25 -0.57
C PHE A 16 -3.12 2.76 -0.60
N LEU A 17 -3.65 3.48 -1.59
CA LEU A 17 -3.51 4.94 -1.67
C LEU A 17 -4.12 5.65 -0.45
N LEU A 18 -5.26 5.16 0.06
CA LEU A 18 -5.87 5.69 1.27
C LEU A 18 -5.02 5.40 2.52
N HIS A 19 -4.38 4.23 2.58
CA HIS A 19 -3.44 3.89 3.64
C HIS A 19 -2.25 4.84 3.63
N GLU A 20 -1.70 5.19 2.48
CA GLU A 20 -0.60 6.15 2.38
C GLU A 20 -0.97 7.55 2.89
N MET A 21 -2.21 7.99 2.70
CA MET A 21 -2.71 9.23 3.32
C MET A 21 -2.72 9.15 4.85
N ASP A 22 -3.14 8.01 5.40
CA ASP A 22 -3.08 7.76 6.85
C ASP A 22 -1.62 7.61 7.33
N ALA A 23 -0.74 7.04 6.52
CA ALA A 23 0.70 6.91 6.79
C ALA A 23 1.37 8.27 6.93
N ILE A 24 1.01 9.21 6.05
CA ILE A 24 1.44 10.61 6.17
C ILE A 24 0.95 11.22 7.49
N ARG A 25 -0.34 11.04 7.82
CA ARG A 25 -0.92 11.56 9.07
C ARG A 25 -0.27 10.95 10.32
N ARG A 26 0.16 9.69 10.24
CA ARG A 26 0.77 8.93 11.34
C ARG A 26 2.29 8.98 11.36
N SER A 27 2.90 9.73 10.45
CA SER A 27 4.35 9.89 10.34
C SER A 27 5.09 8.55 10.21
N GLU A 28 4.60 7.67 9.32
CA GLU A 28 5.16 6.33 9.14
C GLU A 28 6.65 6.32 8.81
N TRP A 29 7.17 7.38 8.19
CA TRP A 29 8.61 7.58 7.95
C TRP A 29 9.48 7.36 9.21
N ARG A 30 8.94 7.51 10.43
CA ARG A 30 9.63 7.23 11.70
C ARG A 30 9.92 5.74 11.94
N LEU A 31 9.31 4.84 11.18
CA LEU A 31 9.58 3.39 11.17
C LEU A 31 10.67 3.00 10.16
N PHE A 32 10.88 3.80 9.10
CA PHE A 32 11.87 3.49 8.08
C PHE A 32 13.29 3.74 8.58
N ILE A 33 14.19 2.77 8.38
CA ILE A 33 15.58 2.82 8.88
C ILE A 33 16.31 4.08 8.43
N VAL A 34 16.09 4.54 7.19
CA VAL A 34 16.76 5.72 6.63
C VAL A 34 16.08 7.03 7.04
N LEU A 35 14.75 7.07 7.08
CA LEU A 35 13.99 8.31 7.30
C LEU A 35 13.81 8.65 8.79
N LYS A 36 13.92 7.66 9.69
CA LYS A 36 13.69 7.84 11.13
C LYS A 36 14.65 8.83 11.80
N ASP A 37 15.83 9.03 11.23
CA ASP A 37 16.90 9.87 11.79
C ASP A 37 16.93 11.26 11.15
N MET A 38 16.08 11.52 10.15
CA MET A 38 15.93 12.82 9.52
C MET A 38 15.09 13.77 10.36
N GLU A 39 15.30 15.07 10.18
CA GLU A 39 14.39 16.10 10.66
C GLU A 39 12.97 15.86 10.11
N ASP A 40 11.94 15.90 10.96
CA ASP A 40 10.58 15.49 10.62
C ASP A 40 10.01 16.22 9.39
N SER A 41 10.33 17.51 9.23
CA SER A 41 9.93 18.33 8.07
C SER A 41 10.56 17.84 6.76
N LYS A 42 11.81 17.36 6.81
CA LYS A 42 12.53 16.79 5.66
C LYS A 42 12.07 15.37 5.37
N ALA A 43 11.86 14.57 6.42
CA ALA A 43 11.36 13.20 6.31
C ALA A 43 9.97 13.17 5.66
N TYR A 44 9.06 14.05 6.08
CA TYR A 44 7.75 14.25 5.47
C TYR A 44 7.86 14.54 3.97
N LYS A 45 8.66 15.56 3.58
CA LYS A 45 8.84 15.93 2.16
C LYS A 45 9.42 14.79 1.34
N ALA A 46 10.45 14.11 1.87
CA ALA A 46 11.08 12.98 1.18
C ALA A 46 10.09 11.82 1.02
N PHE A 47 9.39 11.45 2.08
CA PHE A 47 8.37 10.40 2.06
C PHE A 47 7.29 10.71 1.02
N THR A 48 6.67 11.88 1.07
CA THR A 48 5.61 12.26 0.12
C THR A 48 6.13 12.34 -1.33
N PHE A 49 7.34 12.87 -1.55
CA PHE A 49 7.89 12.98 -2.90
C PHE A 49 8.18 11.60 -3.52
N ILE A 50 8.76 10.67 -2.74
CA ILE A 50 8.99 9.28 -3.18
C ILE A 50 7.68 8.61 -3.60
N HIS A 51 6.59 8.83 -2.84
CA HIS A 51 5.28 8.26 -3.18
C HIS A 51 4.71 8.82 -4.49
N LEU A 52 4.95 10.10 -4.80
CA LEU A 52 4.55 10.65 -6.10
C LEU A 52 5.19 9.89 -7.27
N PHE A 53 6.50 9.62 -7.23
CA PHE A 53 7.16 8.83 -8.28
C PHE A 53 6.65 7.40 -8.31
N LEU A 54 6.44 6.79 -7.13
CA LEU A 54 5.89 5.44 -7.04
C LEU A 54 4.52 5.37 -7.73
N TYR A 55 3.64 6.34 -7.50
CA TYR A 55 2.32 6.40 -8.14
C TYR A 55 2.42 6.57 -9.64
N VAL A 56 3.31 7.44 -10.13
CA VAL A 56 3.54 7.62 -11.57
C VAL A 56 3.98 6.29 -12.21
N ILE A 57 4.92 5.57 -11.59
CA ILE A 57 5.41 4.29 -12.09
C ILE A 57 4.29 3.24 -12.09
N ILE A 58 3.59 3.07 -10.95
CA ILE A 58 2.50 2.09 -10.82
C ILE A 58 1.43 2.35 -11.87
N LEU A 59 0.94 3.58 -11.98
CA LEU A 59 -0.14 3.92 -12.91
C LEU A 59 0.31 3.81 -14.37
N SER A 60 1.54 4.21 -14.70
CA SER A 60 2.07 4.06 -16.06
C SER A 60 2.15 2.60 -16.48
N LEU A 61 2.61 1.71 -15.59
CA LEU A 61 2.69 0.28 -15.87
C LEU A 61 1.31 -0.38 -15.89
N LEU A 62 0.39 0.07 -15.03
CA LEU A 62 -0.99 -0.42 -14.98
C LEU A 62 -1.75 -0.20 -16.29
N PHE A 63 -1.52 0.93 -16.96
CA PHE A 63 -2.15 1.28 -18.24
C PHE A 63 -1.26 0.93 -19.46
N SER A 64 -0.38 -0.05 -19.31
CA SER A 64 0.51 -0.55 -20.38
C SER A 64 0.34 -2.05 -20.57
N ASP A 65 1.08 -2.64 -21.51
CA ASP A 65 1.12 -4.09 -21.74
C ASP A 65 1.63 -4.90 -20.52
N TYR A 66 2.16 -4.23 -19.50
CA TYR A 66 2.63 -4.84 -18.24
C TYR A 66 1.54 -4.98 -17.16
N GLN A 67 0.27 -4.67 -17.46
CA GLN A 67 -0.84 -4.67 -16.49
C GLN A 67 -0.90 -5.93 -15.62
N THR A 68 -0.86 -7.13 -16.21
CA THR A 68 -0.93 -8.39 -15.46
C THR A 68 0.25 -8.58 -14.52
N ILE A 69 1.45 -8.12 -14.91
CA ILE A 69 2.63 -8.17 -14.04
C ILE A 69 2.46 -7.22 -12.85
N VAL A 70 1.89 -6.04 -13.07
CA VAL A 70 1.56 -5.08 -12.01
C VAL A 70 0.55 -5.68 -11.03
N PHE A 71 -0.46 -6.40 -11.50
CA PHE A 71 -1.43 -7.10 -10.65
C PHE A 71 -0.73 -8.06 -9.68
N TRP A 72 0.06 -8.98 -10.22
CA TRP A 72 0.83 -9.95 -9.43
C TRP A 72 1.75 -9.26 -8.41
N PHE A 73 2.52 -8.29 -8.87
CA PHE A 73 3.49 -7.59 -8.03
C PHE A 73 2.80 -6.86 -6.87
N LEU A 74 1.74 -6.09 -7.16
CA LEU A 74 1.05 -5.31 -6.15
C LEU A 74 0.24 -6.18 -5.19
N ASP A 75 -0.39 -7.26 -5.63
CA ASP A 75 -1.08 -8.18 -4.71
C ASP A 75 -0.10 -8.80 -3.71
N ILE A 76 1.04 -9.31 -4.18
CA ILE A 76 2.07 -9.88 -3.31
C ILE A 76 2.59 -8.80 -2.34
N PHE A 77 2.86 -7.60 -2.85
CA PHE A 77 3.29 -6.48 -2.02
C PHE A 77 2.26 -6.13 -0.96
N PHE A 78 0.97 -6.00 -1.29
CA PHE A 78 -0.09 -5.67 -0.34
C PHE A 78 -0.28 -6.73 0.75
N ILE A 79 -0.16 -8.02 0.40
CA ILE A 79 -0.20 -9.11 1.37
C ILE A 79 0.96 -8.98 2.37
N ILE A 80 2.19 -8.85 1.86
CA ILE A 80 3.38 -8.70 2.69
C ILE A 80 3.27 -7.43 3.55
N HIS A 81 2.84 -6.32 2.97
CA HIS A 81 2.66 -5.04 3.65
C HIS A 81 1.70 -5.15 4.83
N ALA A 82 0.52 -5.74 4.62
CA ALA A 82 -0.45 -5.97 5.70
C ALA A 82 0.11 -6.86 6.82
N ILE A 83 0.89 -7.90 6.47
CA ILE A 83 1.58 -8.78 7.44
C ILE A 83 2.65 -8.00 8.22
N LEU A 84 3.43 -7.14 7.56
CA LEU A 84 4.41 -6.29 8.23
C LEU A 84 3.72 -5.38 9.25
N HIS A 85 2.59 -4.76 8.89
CA HIS A 85 1.82 -3.96 9.85
C HIS A 85 1.32 -4.77 11.05
N LEU A 86 0.90 -6.02 10.83
CA LEU A 86 0.52 -6.92 11.91
C LEU A 86 1.69 -7.18 12.87
N PHE A 87 2.89 -7.45 12.36
CA PHE A 87 4.08 -7.69 13.18
C PHE A 87 4.57 -6.42 13.90
N PHE A 88 4.56 -5.28 13.22
CA PHE A 88 5.01 -4.01 13.78
C PHE A 88 3.94 -3.31 14.61
N GLU A 89 2.74 -3.86 14.79
CA GLU A 89 1.63 -3.25 15.52
C GLU A 89 2.00 -2.85 16.96
N LYS A 90 2.81 -3.68 17.62
CA LYS A 90 3.30 -3.45 18.99
C LYS A 90 4.51 -2.51 19.05
N HIS A 91 5.12 -2.16 17.92
CA HIS A 91 6.31 -1.33 17.89
C HIS A 91 6.01 0.07 18.49
N PRO A 92 6.88 0.63 19.35
CA PRO A 92 6.60 1.87 20.07
C PRO A 92 6.41 3.08 19.13
N ARG A 93 7.02 3.06 17.96
CA ARG A 93 6.91 4.12 16.94
C ARG A 93 5.77 3.89 15.93
N ASN A 94 5.01 2.81 16.05
CA ASN A 94 3.90 2.52 15.15
C ASN A 94 2.66 3.35 15.55
N GLY A 95 2.22 4.22 14.65
CA GLY A 95 1.03 5.08 14.81
C GLY A 95 -0.31 4.43 14.43
N PHE A 96 -0.30 3.26 13.79
CA PHE A 96 -1.48 2.59 13.23
C PHE A 96 -2.21 1.69 14.25
N LYS A 97 -2.40 2.19 15.47
CA LYS A 97 -3.04 1.41 16.57
C LYS A 97 -4.56 1.58 16.64
N ASN A 98 -5.12 2.48 15.83
CA ASN A 98 -6.52 2.80 15.85
C ASN A 98 -7.31 1.92 14.88
N THR A 99 -8.61 1.75 15.14
CA THR A 99 -9.51 0.92 14.33
C THR A 99 -9.60 1.40 12.88
N PHE A 100 -9.55 2.71 12.63
CA PHE A 100 -9.64 3.28 11.29
C PHE A 100 -8.48 2.83 10.39
N SER A 101 -7.24 2.96 10.86
CA SER A 101 -6.05 2.48 10.14
C SER A 101 -6.13 0.98 9.85
N ARG A 102 -6.56 0.18 10.84
CA ARG A 102 -6.70 -1.27 10.70
C ARG A 102 -7.75 -1.67 9.66
N LEU A 103 -8.86 -0.91 9.58
CA LEU A 103 -9.91 -1.11 8.58
C LEU A 103 -9.49 -0.74 7.16
N ILE A 104 -8.37 -0.05 6.99
CA ILE A 104 -7.80 0.20 5.67
C ILE A 104 -6.75 -0.87 5.34
N ILE A 105 -5.82 -1.12 6.27
CA ILE A 105 -4.65 -2.00 6.05
C ILE A 105 -5.04 -3.48 5.88
N TYR A 106 -5.86 -4.03 6.77
CA TYR A 106 -6.13 -5.47 6.74
C TYR A 106 -7.06 -5.89 5.59
N PRO A 107 -8.12 -5.14 5.26
CA PRO A 107 -8.91 -5.43 4.06
C PRO A 107 -8.09 -5.35 2.77
N MET A 108 -7.09 -4.46 2.68
CA MET A 108 -6.18 -4.40 1.54
C MET A 108 -5.43 -5.74 1.35
N GLY A 109 -4.87 -6.30 2.42
CA GLY A 109 -4.21 -7.62 2.36
C GLY A 109 -5.18 -8.76 2.00
N ILE A 110 -6.40 -8.75 2.55
CA ILE A 110 -7.41 -9.78 2.27
C ILE A 110 -7.89 -9.70 0.81
N LEU A 111 -8.17 -8.49 0.31
CA LEU A 111 -8.59 -8.28 -1.06
C LEU A 111 -7.49 -8.62 -2.06
N ALA A 112 -6.22 -8.43 -1.71
CA ALA A 112 -5.09 -8.89 -2.52
C ALA A 112 -5.08 -10.42 -2.69
N VAL A 113 -5.32 -11.18 -1.62
CA VAL A 113 -5.44 -12.64 -1.71
C VAL A 113 -6.62 -13.03 -2.60
N ILE A 114 -7.78 -12.39 -2.42
CA ILE A 114 -8.98 -12.67 -3.23
C ILE A 114 -8.70 -12.35 -4.70
N HIS A 115 -8.11 -11.19 -5.00
CA HIS A 115 -7.79 -10.78 -6.35
C HIS A 115 -6.80 -11.76 -7.01
N LEU A 116 -5.74 -12.16 -6.30
CA LEU A 116 -4.75 -13.13 -6.78
C LEU A 116 -5.38 -14.50 -7.11
N LEU A 117 -6.31 -14.97 -6.27
CA LEU A 117 -7.05 -16.22 -6.53
C LEU A 117 -7.89 -16.10 -7.80
N PHE A 118 -8.54 -14.97 -8.04
CA PHE A 118 -9.31 -14.76 -9.28
C PHE A 118 -8.38 -14.67 -10.50
N LEU A 119 -7.23 -14.00 -10.35
CA LEU A 119 -6.22 -13.84 -11.39
C LEU A 119 -5.62 -15.17 -11.87
N ILE A 120 -5.42 -16.13 -10.96
CA ILE A 120 -4.88 -17.46 -11.30
C ILE A 120 -5.93 -18.33 -12.02
N ASN A 121 -7.21 -18.07 -11.79
CA ASN A 121 -8.32 -18.83 -12.34
C ASN A 121 -8.93 -18.19 -13.61
N THR A 122 -8.29 -17.16 -14.17
CA THR A 122 -8.66 -16.50 -15.42
C THR A 122 -7.70 -16.88 -16.54
#